data_AF-A0A2D3TAN6-F1
#
_entry.id   AF-A0A2D3TAN6-F1
#
_cell.length_a   1.000
_cell.length_b   1.000
_cell.length_c   1.000
_cell.angle_alpha   90.00
_cell.angle_beta   90.00
_cell.angle_gamma   90.00
#
_symmetry.space_group_name_H-M   'P 1'
#
loop_
_entity.id
_entity.type
_entity.pdbx_description
1 polymer ?
#
loop_
_entity_poly.entity_id
_entity_poly.type
_entity_poly.pdbx_seq_one_letter_code
_entity_poly.pdbx_strand_id
1 'polypeptide(L)' 'MFKQLSRPGKNIYVGAVLRDRLDKMVLDIGHYVGRPVTVSEFVRYLIEKSGNDAQKRLKKILGTEKERKQFSTE' A
#
# COMPACT_ATOMS: atom_id res chain seq x y z
N MET A 1 -5.32 -3.77 21.28
CA MET A 1 -6.31 -2.92 20.61
C MET A 1 -5.55 -1.89 19.78
N PHE A 2 -5.31 -2.17 18.49
CA PHE A 2 -4.67 -1.20 17.60
C PHE A 2 -5.64 -0.04 17.40
N LYS A 3 -5.36 1.12 18.02
CA LYS A 3 -6.09 2.35 17.70
C LYS A 3 -5.88 2.62 16.21
N GLN A 4 -6.97 2.57 15.45
CA GLN A 4 -7.05 2.92 14.04
C GLN A 4 -6.18 4.15 13.74
N LEU A 5 -5.06 3.93 13.05
CA LEU A 5 -4.27 4.99 12.41
C LEU A 5 -4.90 5.46 11.10
N SER A 6 -6.13 5.05 10.79
CA SER A 6 -6.92 5.64 9.72
C SER A 6 -7.44 7.01 10.17
N ARG A 7 -6.52 7.99 10.26
CA ARG A 7 -6.90 9.40 10.24
C ARG A 7 -7.56 9.66 8.88
N PRO A 8 -8.85 10.02 8.82
CA PRO A 8 -9.47 10.45 7.58
C PRO A 8 -8.66 11.64 7.03
N GLY A 9 -8.26 11.59 5.76
CA GLY A 9 -7.66 12.75 5.07
C GLY A 9 -6.13 12.82 5.01
N LYS A 10 -5.37 11.78 5.40
CA LYS A 10 -3.95 11.71 4.99
C LYS A 10 -3.85 11.24 3.54
N ASN A 11 -3.80 12.19 2.61
CA ASN A 11 -3.46 11.92 1.21
C ASN A 11 -2.04 11.35 1.14
N ILE A 12 -1.92 10.09 0.74
CA ILE A 12 -0.62 9.46 0.48
C ILE A 12 -0.17 9.92 -0.90
N TYR A 13 0.93 10.65 -0.97
CA TYR A 13 1.53 10.98 -2.25
C TYR A 13 2.09 9.72 -2.89
N VAL A 14 1.60 9.41 -4.08
CA VAL A 14 2.15 8.38 -4.97
C VAL A 14 2.79 9.11 -6.13
N GLY A 15 4.08 8.86 -6.37
CA GLY A 15 4.81 9.47 -7.47
C GLY A 15 4.13 9.23 -8.82
N ALA A 16 4.20 10.21 -9.73
CA ALA A 16 3.44 10.23 -10.98
C ALA A 16 3.56 8.93 -11.80
N VAL A 17 4.76 8.36 -11.90
CA VAL A 17 5.01 7.11 -12.64
C VAL A 17 4.29 5.92 -12.01
N LEU A 18 4.28 5.81 -10.68
CA LEU A 18 3.61 4.73 -9.97
C LEU A 18 2.08 4.87 -10.06
N ARG A 19 1.59 6.11 -10.03
CA ARG A 19 0.17 6.41 -10.23
C ARG A 19 -0.29 6.02 -11.63
N ASP A 20 0.44 6.42 -12.68
CA ASP A 20 0.09 6.05 -14.07
C ASP A 20 0.07 4.53 -14.28
N ARG A 21 1.03 3.81 -13.69
CA ARG A 21 1.04 2.34 -13.72
C ARG A 21 -0.16 1.74 -13.00
N LEU A 22 -0.52 2.27 -11.83
CA LEU A 22 -1.68 1.82 -11.07
C LEU A 22 -2.99 2.06 -11.83
N ASP A 23 -3.15 3.26 -12.40
CA ASP A 23 -4.33 3.63 -13.19
C ASP A 23 -4.49 2.69 -14.40
N LYS A 24 -3.40 2.38 -15.13
CA LYS A 24 -3.43 1.40 -16.23
C LYS A 24 -3.85 0.00 -15.78
N MET A 25 -3.28 -0.52 -14.70
CA MET A 25 -3.66 -1.85 -14.18
C MET A 25 -5.15 -1.91 -13.82
N VAL A 26 -5.66 -0.86 -13.17
CA VAL A 26 -7.07 -0.79 -12.76
C VAL A 26 -7.99 -0.71 -13.98
N LEU A 27 -7.62 0.07 -15.00
CA LEU A 27 -8.36 0.15 -16.26
C LEU A 27 -8.39 -1.20 -16.98
N ASP A 28 -7.24 -1.87 -17.12
CA ASP A 28 -7.15 -3.17 -17.80
C ASP A 28 -8.03 -4.23 -17.13
N ILE A 29 -8.04 -4.28 -15.79
CA ILE A 29 -8.94 -5.16 -15.03
C ILE A 29 -10.39 -4.79 -15.29
N GLY A 30 -10.73 -3.50 -15.28
CA GLY A 30 -12.09 -3.05 -15.52
C GLY A 30 -12.61 -3.44 -16.91
N HIS A 31 -11.75 -3.32 -17.93
CA HIS A 31 -12.04 -3.80 -19.28
C HIS A 31 -12.26 -5.31 -19.32
N TYR A 32 -11.40 -6.09 -18.66
CA TYR A 32 -11.52 -7.55 -18.61
C TYR A 32 -12.81 -8.03 -17.92
N VAL A 33 -13.19 -7.40 -16.80
CA VAL A 33 -14.38 -7.78 -16.02
C VAL A 33 -15.67 -7.17 -16.62
N GLY A 34 -15.54 -6.25 -17.58
CA GLY A 34 -16.67 -5.58 -18.21
C GLY A 34 -17.36 -4.54 -17.30
N ARG A 35 -16.67 -4.05 -16.27
CA ARG A 35 -17.17 -3.01 -15.37
C ARG A 35 -16.05 -2.10 -14.88
N PRO A 36 -16.30 -0.80 -14.65
CA PRO A 36 -15.31 0.07 -14.04
C PRO A 36 -14.86 -0.47 -12.68
N VAL A 37 -13.54 -0.55 -12.47
CA VAL A 37 -12.93 -0.84 -11.18
C VAL A 37 -12.25 0.43 -10.70
N THR A 38 -12.38 0.75 -9.43
CA THR A 38 -11.72 1.91 -8.83
C THR A 38 -10.36 1.52 -8.23
N VAL A 39 -9.44 2.49 -8.15
CA VAL A 39 -8.15 2.31 -7.46
C VAL A 39 -8.35 1.86 -6.01
N SER A 40 -9.37 2.41 -5.34
CA SER A 40 -9.70 2.05 -3.95
C SER A 40 -10.08 0.57 -3.79
N GLU A 41 -10.88 0.03 -4.71
CA GLU A 41 -11.25 -1.39 -4.70
C GLU A 41 -10.03 -2.29 -4.93
N PHE A 42 -9.17 -1.92 -5.88
CA PHE A 42 -7.95 -2.65 -6.16
C PHE A 42 -6.99 -2.65 -4.96
N VAL A 43 -6.77 -1.48 -4.34
CA VAL A 43 -5.94 -1.37 -3.12
C VAL A 43 -6.52 -2.17 -1.97
N ARG A 44 -7.85 -2.14 -1.77
CA ARG A 44 -8.52 -2.95 -0.75
C ARG A 44 -8.26 -4.44 -0.95
N TYR A 45 -8.40 -4.93 -2.18
CA TYR A 45 -8.12 -6.32 -2.53
C TYR A 45 -6.67 -6.72 -2.19
N LEU A 46 -5.70 -5.87 -2.55
CA LEU A 46 -4.29 -6.11 -2.24
C LEU A 46 -4.00 -6.16 -0.74
N ILE A 47 -4.64 -5.29 0.05
CA ILE A 47 -4.52 -5.29 1.51
C ILE A 47 -5.05 -6.61 2.09
N GLU A 48 -6.24 -7.03 1.65
CA GLU A 48 -6.89 -8.25 2.16
C GLU A 48 -6.11 -9.52 1.77
N LYS A 49 -5.54 -9.59 0.57
CA LYS A 49 -4.84 -10.78 0.06
C LYS A 49 -3.35 -10.84 0.38
N SER A 50 -2.68 -9.70 0.39
CA SER A 50 -1.21 -9.65 0.45
C SER A 50 -0.67 -8.74 1.55
N GLY A 51 -1.53 -8.06 2.32
CA GLY A 51 -1.12 -7.08 3.33
C GLY A 51 -0.17 -7.65 4.38
N ASN A 52 -0.45 -8.85 4.88
CA ASN A 52 0.40 -9.50 5.90
C ASN A 52 1.81 -9.81 5.37
N ASP A 53 1.91 -10.30 4.13
CA ASP A 53 3.21 -10.62 3.53
C ASP A 53 3.98 -9.37 3.11
N ALA A 54 3.28 -8.37 2.58
CA ALA A 54 3.85 -7.06 2.29
C ALA A 54 4.42 -6.43 3.57
N GLN A 55 3.70 -6.49 4.69
CA GLN A 55 4.17 -5.99 5.98
C GLN A 55 5.45 -6.71 6.44
N LYS A 56 5.50 -8.04 6.34
CA LYS A 56 6.71 -8.82 6.70
C LYS A 56 7.90 -8.44 5.83
N ARG A 57 7.71 -8.31 4.52
CA ARG A 57 8.78 -7.93 3.58
C ARG A 57 9.27 -6.51 3.83
N LEU A 58 8.37 -5.56 4.05
CA LEU A 58 8.74 -4.17 4.38
C LEU A 58 9.53 -4.08 5.69
N LYS A 59 9.14 -4.85 6.72
CA LYS A 59 9.92 -4.94 7.96
C LYS A 59 11.32 -5.51 7.76
N LYS A 60 11.50 -6.46 6.83
CA LYS A 60 12.83 -6.99 6.48
C LYS A 60 13.68 -5.95 5.74
N ILE A 61 13.10 -5.26 4.76
CA ILE A 61 13.82 -4.27 3.92
C ILE A 61 14.23 -3.05 4.75
N LEU A 62 13.33 -2.54 5.58
CA LEU A 62 13.54 -1.30 6.32
C LEU A 62 14.14 -1.54 7.71
N GLY A 63 14.53 -2.77 8.05
CA GLY A 63 14.92 -3.17 9.40
C GLY A 63 13.76 -3.20 10.40
N THR A 64 13.92 -4.01 11.44
CA THR A 64 13.03 -4.09 12.61
C THR A 64 13.05 -2.80 13.42
N GLU A 65 12.01 -2.53 14.22
CA GLU A 65 11.99 -1.35 15.12
C GLU A 65 13.18 -1.32 16.09
N LYS A 66 13.74 -2.49 16.44
CA LYS A 66 14.93 -2.60 17.28
C LYS A 66 16.19 -2.11 16.55
N GLU A 67 16.35 -2.49 15.30
CA GLU A 67 17.48 -2.05 14.46
C GLU A 67 17.38 -0.54 14.16
N ARG A 68 16.18 -0.01 13.90
CA ARG A 68 16.00 1.43 13.64
C ARG A 68 16.28 2.33 14.85
N LYS A 69 16.00 1.86 16.08
CA LYS A 69 16.30 2.60 17.31
C LYS A 69 17.78 2.63 17.66
N GLN A 70 18.56 1.67 17.14
CA GLN A 70 20.00 1.60 17.36
C GLN A 70 20.74 2.69 16.56
N PHE A 71 20.28 3.02 15.36
CA PHE A 71 20.86 4.08 14.51
C PHE A 71 20.40 5.52 14.87
N SER A 72 19.49 5.70 15.82
CA SER A 72 19.01 7.03 16.24
C SER A 72 19.66 7.55 17.53
N THR A 73 20.75 6.91 17.99
CA THR A 73 21.47 7.27 19.23
C THR A 73 22.95 7.58 18.96
N GLU A 74 23.26 8.11 17.77
CA GLU A 74 24.54 8.75 17.44
C GLU A 74 24.33 10.25 17.23
#